data_AF-A0A3P6NGV7-F1
#
_entry.id   AF-A0A3P6NGV7-F1
#
_cell.length_a   1.000
_cell.length_b   1.000
_cell.length_c   1.000
_cell.angle_alpha   90.00
_cell.angle_beta   90.00
_cell.angle_gamma   90.00
#
_symmetry.space_group_name_H-M   'P 1'
#
loop_
_entity.id
_entity.type
_entity.pdbx_description
1 polymer ?
#
loop_
_entity_poly.entity_id
_entity_poly.type
_entity_poly.pdbx_seq_one_letter_code
_entity_poly.pdbx_strand_id
1 'polypeptide(L)'
;MTLFGQSAGAASVSAHTYSPLSQHLFQNAILESGTIMTCLNGVFGKSKNSQHIAKIVCNITDWPPSGERLTQLYDCMMRANYEEFLPFEKTDLLGWKMSVDGYFLPGTPEQLHSKRPNIPIILGTCKDEWSFWDLSSMAAGLTTVDHYSKHSLEQFFDVYGSYFGPVKEFVLDFLLAIYQPHDITDNDHIAWLQTKSNVS
;
A
#
# COMPACT_ATOMS: atom_id res chain seq x y z
N MET A 1 2.08 -25.97 6.38
CA MET A 1 2.87 -24.73 6.24
C MET A 1 1.99 -23.54 6.55
N THR A 2 2.50 -22.57 7.32
CA THR A 2 1.85 -21.28 7.59
C THR A 2 2.66 -20.20 6.90
N LEU A 3 2.02 -19.38 6.08
CA LEU A 3 2.64 -18.18 5.51
C LEU A 3 2.44 -17.02 6.48
N PHE A 4 3.48 -16.21 6.68
CA PHE A 4 3.38 -14.99 7.47
C PHE A 4 4.18 -13.89 6.79
N GLY A 5 3.76 -12.64 6.99
CA GLY A 5 4.45 -11.50 6.46
C GLY A 5 3.98 -10.21 7.10
N GLN A 6 4.83 -9.20 7.02
CA GLN A 6 4.60 -7.85 7.53
C GLN A 6 4.58 -6.85 6.38
N SER A 7 3.71 -5.82 6.46
CA SER A 7 3.60 -4.75 5.46
C SER A 7 3.39 -5.29 4.03
N ALA A 8 4.28 -4.99 3.07
CA ALA A 8 4.25 -5.55 1.72
C ALA A 8 4.35 -7.09 1.70
N GLY A 9 5.02 -7.69 2.69
CA GLY A 9 5.03 -9.13 2.89
C GLY A 9 3.64 -9.66 3.30
N ALA A 10 2.93 -8.95 4.17
CA ALA A 10 1.55 -9.30 4.53
C ALA A 10 0.62 -9.17 3.33
N ALA A 11 0.76 -8.12 2.53
CA ALA A 11 0.03 -7.97 1.27
C ALA A 11 0.33 -9.12 0.29
N SER A 12 1.59 -9.57 0.21
CA SER A 12 1.99 -10.72 -0.61
C SER A 12 1.37 -12.03 -0.11
N VAL A 13 1.42 -12.30 1.19
CA VAL A 13 0.76 -13.47 1.80
C VAL A 13 -0.75 -13.43 1.54
N SER A 14 -1.36 -12.26 1.68
CA SER A 14 -2.77 -12.05 1.36
C SER A 14 -3.04 -12.37 -0.11
N ALA A 15 -2.19 -11.95 -1.05
CA ALA A 15 -2.32 -12.27 -2.46
C ALA A 15 -2.20 -13.77 -2.76
N HIS A 16 -1.28 -14.47 -2.09
CA HIS A 16 -1.19 -15.94 -2.17
C HIS A 16 -2.49 -16.64 -1.75
N THR A 17 -3.29 -16.03 -0.86
CA THR A 17 -4.61 -16.58 -0.49
C THR A 17 -5.67 -16.44 -1.58
N TYR A 18 -5.48 -15.55 -2.55
CA TYR A 18 -6.37 -15.36 -3.71
C TYR A 18 -5.87 -16.02 -4.98
N SER A 19 -4.58 -16.39 -5.03
CA SER A 19 -3.97 -16.95 -6.22
C SER A 19 -4.24 -18.46 -6.34
N PRO A 20 -4.89 -18.93 -7.42
CA PRO A 20 -5.13 -20.36 -7.63
C PRO A 20 -3.82 -21.16 -7.74
N LEU A 21 -2.72 -20.50 -8.16
CA LEU A 21 -1.40 -21.11 -8.32
C LEU A 21 -0.73 -21.46 -7.00
N SER A 22 -1.11 -20.82 -5.88
CA SER A 22 -0.38 -20.95 -4.61
C SER A 22 -1.25 -21.21 -3.39
N GLN A 23 -2.55 -20.92 -3.43
CA GLN A 23 -3.47 -21.08 -2.29
C GLN A 23 -3.57 -22.53 -1.75
N HIS A 24 -3.12 -23.53 -2.52
CA HIS A 24 -3.08 -24.94 -2.12
C HIS A 24 -1.75 -25.37 -1.46
N LEU A 25 -0.73 -24.50 -1.46
CA LEU A 25 0.62 -24.82 -0.95
C LEU A 25 0.76 -24.60 0.56
N PHE A 26 -0.17 -23.86 1.17
CA PHE A 26 -0.17 -23.53 2.60
C PHE A 26 -1.56 -23.72 3.20
N GLN A 27 -1.62 -23.79 4.52
CA GLN A 27 -2.85 -24.14 5.25
C GLN A 27 -3.32 -23.03 6.18
N ASN A 28 -2.44 -22.08 6.53
CA ASN A 28 -2.76 -20.93 7.38
C ASN A 28 -2.00 -19.68 6.92
N ALA A 29 -2.52 -18.50 7.27
CA ALA A 29 -1.87 -17.22 7.00
C ALA A 29 -1.82 -16.31 8.24
N ILE A 30 -0.75 -15.52 8.37
CA ILE A 30 -0.63 -14.43 9.35
C ILE A 30 -0.30 -13.14 8.60
N LEU A 31 -1.13 -12.11 8.76
CA LEU A 31 -1.06 -10.85 8.04
C LEU A 31 -0.81 -9.70 9.02
N GLU A 32 0.42 -9.19 9.06
CA GLU A 32 0.82 -8.13 9.99
C GLU A 32 0.89 -6.79 9.25
N SER A 33 0.04 -5.83 9.60
CA SER A 33 0.11 -4.46 9.09
C SER A 33 -0.03 -4.34 7.55
N GLY A 34 -0.76 -5.24 6.89
CA GLY A 34 -0.94 -5.17 5.45
C GLY A 34 -1.87 -6.25 4.87
N THR A 35 -2.51 -5.93 3.75
CA THR A 35 -3.36 -6.88 2.99
C THR A 35 -3.26 -6.57 1.50
N ILE A 36 -3.69 -7.49 0.63
CA ILE A 36 -3.70 -7.24 -0.83
C ILE A 36 -4.51 -5.98 -1.20
N MET A 37 -5.51 -5.62 -0.38
CA MET A 37 -6.35 -4.44 -0.59
C MET A 37 -5.52 -3.16 -0.58
N THR A 38 -4.50 -3.05 0.28
CA THR A 38 -3.65 -1.86 0.34
C THR A 38 -2.82 -1.68 -0.93
N CYS A 39 -2.57 -2.75 -1.69
CA CYS A 39 -1.83 -2.66 -2.96
C CYS A 39 -2.73 -2.44 -4.18
N LEU A 40 -3.95 -2.96 -4.17
CA LEU A 40 -4.84 -2.96 -5.33
C LEU A 40 -5.97 -1.93 -5.27
N ASN A 41 -6.19 -1.28 -4.12
CA ASN A 41 -7.15 -0.19 -3.98
C ASN A 41 -6.46 1.18 -4.00
N GLY A 42 -7.29 2.22 -4.04
CA GLY A 42 -6.84 3.60 -3.87
C GLY A 42 -5.85 4.06 -4.92
N VAL A 43 -4.91 4.92 -4.50
CA VAL A 43 -3.86 5.46 -5.38
C VAL A 43 -2.95 4.35 -5.91
N PHE A 44 -2.58 3.37 -5.07
CA PHE A 44 -1.73 2.27 -5.52
C PHE A 44 -2.41 1.42 -6.56
N GLY A 45 -3.67 1.02 -6.40
CA GLY A 45 -4.40 0.30 -7.43
C GLY A 45 -4.44 1.01 -8.79
N LYS A 46 -4.66 2.33 -8.76
CA LYS A 46 -4.84 3.16 -9.97
C LYS A 46 -3.53 3.62 -10.62
N SER A 47 -2.42 3.58 -9.89
CA SER A 47 -1.12 4.05 -10.38
C SER A 47 -0.66 3.27 -11.62
N LYS A 48 -0.03 3.98 -12.56
CA LYS A 48 0.62 3.42 -13.75
C LYS A 48 2.15 3.58 -13.70
N ASN A 49 2.72 3.75 -12.51
CA ASN A 49 4.16 4.05 -12.36
C ASN A 49 5.05 2.99 -13.02
N SER A 50 4.75 1.70 -12.82
CA SER A 50 5.52 0.62 -13.46
C SER A 50 5.49 0.70 -15.00
N GLN A 51 4.34 1.11 -15.58
CA GLN A 51 4.24 1.36 -17.02
C GLN A 51 5.01 2.61 -17.44
N HIS A 52 4.97 3.66 -16.64
CA HIS A 52 5.69 4.90 -16.89
C HIS A 52 7.21 4.69 -16.86
N ILE A 53 7.72 3.97 -15.87
CA ILE A 53 9.14 3.61 -15.76
C ILE A 53 9.56 2.79 -16.98
N ALA A 54 8.81 1.74 -17.33
CA ALA A 54 9.09 0.91 -18.50
C ALA A 54 9.09 1.72 -19.81
N LYS A 55 8.21 2.73 -19.93
CA LYS A 55 8.19 3.63 -21.09
C LYS A 55 9.47 4.46 -21.22
N ILE A 56 9.99 4.96 -20.10
CA ILE A 56 11.22 5.75 -20.08
C ILE A 56 12.43 4.85 -20.40
N VAL A 57 12.55 3.72 -19.70
CA VAL A 57 13.66 2.77 -19.89
C VAL A 57 13.72 2.27 -21.34
N CYS A 58 12.58 1.87 -21.90
CA CYS A 58 12.52 1.35 -23.26
C CYS A 58 12.27 2.40 -24.35
N ASN A 59 12.24 3.68 -23.99
CA ASN A 59 12.00 4.80 -24.90
C ASN A 59 10.78 4.59 -25.83
N ILE A 60 9.63 4.24 -25.24
CA ILE A 60 8.36 4.08 -25.94
C ILE A 60 7.34 5.14 -25.49
N THR A 61 6.50 5.59 -26.41
CA THR A 61 5.53 6.68 -26.15
C THR A 61 4.18 6.15 -25.68
N ASP A 62 3.63 5.14 -26.34
CA ASP A 62 2.37 4.47 -26.02
C ASP A 62 2.58 3.05 -25.46
N TRP A 63 1.60 2.56 -24.68
CA TRP A 63 1.68 1.24 -24.05
C TRP A 63 1.16 0.16 -25.01
N PRO A 64 1.97 -0.82 -25.42
CA PRO A 64 1.53 -1.86 -26.34
C PRO A 64 0.59 -2.85 -25.61
N PRO A 65 -0.66 -3.02 -26.05
CA PRO A 65 -1.60 -3.92 -25.36
C PRO A 65 -1.34 -5.40 -25.65
N SER A 66 -0.77 -5.74 -26.81
CA SER A 66 -0.48 -7.11 -27.25
C SER A 66 0.41 -7.15 -28.48
N GLY A 67 0.83 -8.35 -28.88
CA GLY A 67 1.51 -8.60 -30.17
C GLY A 67 2.99 -8.22 -30.18
N GLU A 68 3.55 -8.02 -31.38
CA GLU A 68 4.99 -7.82 -31.58
C GLU A 68 5.56 -6.65 -30.76
N ARG A 69 4.84 -5.52 -30.67
CA ARG A 69 5.29 -4.38 -29.88
C ARG A 69 5.38 -4.68 -28.38
N LEU A 70 4.50 -5.54 -27.86
CA LEU A 70 4.58 -5.99 -26.48
C LEU A 70 5.79 -6.93 -26.29
N THR A 71 6.05 -7.81 -27.26
CA THR A 71 7.26 -8.65 -27.26
C THR A 71 8.53 -7.80 -27.30
N GLN A 72 8.59 -6.76 -28.13
CA GLN A 72 9.73 -5.84 -28.18
C GLN A 72 9.94 -5.09 -26.86
N LEU A 73 8.85 -4.65 -26.20
CA LEU A 73 8.92 -4.06 -24.87
C LEU A 73 9.46 -5.07 -23.84
N TYR A 74 8.96 -6.30 -23.86
CA TYR A 74 9.46 -7.37 -23.00
C TYR A 74 10.96 -7.62 -23.21
N ASP A 75 11.39 -7.78 -24.46
CA ASP A 75 12.80 -8.02 -24.82
C ASP A 75 13.70 -6.84 -24.46
N CYS A 76 13.18 -5.61 -24.50
CA CYS A 76 13.89 -4.44 -24.01
C CYS A 76 14.05 -4.50 -22.49
N MET A 77 12.95 -4.69 -21.74
CA MET A 77 12.98 -4.74 -20.28
C MET A 77 13.88 -5.86 -19.75
N MET A 78 13.91 -7.02 -20.43
CA MET A 78 14.78 -8.14 -20.07
C MET A 78 16.26 -7.88 -20.36
N ARG A 79 16.60 -6.92 -21.24
CA ARG A 79 17.97 -6.53 -21.56
C ARG A 79 18.44 -5.28 -20.80
N ALA A 80 17.51 -4.51 -20.25
CA ALA A 80 17.81 -3.31 -19.50
C ALA A 80 18.66 -3.64 -18.24
N ASN A 81 19.62 -2.79 -17.97
CA ASN A 81 20.51 -2.93 -16.83
C ASN A 81 19.84 -2.37 -15.55
N TYR A 82 20.17 -2.94 -14.38
CA TYR A 82 19.66 -2.43 -13.11
C TYR A 82 19.95 -0.93 -12.88
N GLU A 83 21.05 -0.43 -13.43
CA GLU A 83 21.42 0.99 -13.40
C GLU A 83 20.37 1.91 -14.05
N GLU A 84 19.58 1.40 -15.00
CA GLU A 84 18.49 2.13 -15.64
C GLU A 84 17.26 2.25 -14.71
N PHE A 85 17.11 1.32 -13.76
CA PHE A 85 16.01 1.32 -12.79
C PHE A 85 16.35 2.07 -11.50
N LEU A 86 17.63 2.09 -11.10
CA LEU A 86 18.09 2.68 -9.83
C LEU A 86 17.58 4.11 -9.56
N PRO A 87 17.53 5.03 -10.54
CA PRO A 87 17.00 6.37 -10.28
C PRO A 87 15.53 6.37 -9.85
N PHE A 88 14.73 5.45 -10.39
CA PHE A 88 13.32 5.33 -10.06
C PHE A 88 13.13 4.68 -8.69
N GLU A 89 13.89 3.64 -8.37
CA GLU A 89 13.82 2.99 -7.05
C GLU A 89 14.25 3.91 -5.90
N LYS A 90 15.20 4.82 -6.16
CA LYS A 90 15.65 5.81 -5.16
C LYS A 90 14.66 6.94 -4.90
N THR A 91 13.77 7.21 -5.86
CA THR A 91 12.87 8.38 -5.82
C THR A 91 11.41 8.01 -5.60
N ASP A 92 11.02 6.79 -5.96
CA ASP A 92 9.67 6.25 -5.78
C ASP A 92 9.74 4.82 -5.23
N LEU A 93 9.70 4.70 -3.90
CA LEU A 93 9.68 3.41 -3.18
C LEU A 93 8.48 2.52 -3.54
N LEU A 94 7.49 3.07 -4.25
CA LEU A 94 6.23 2.41 -4.59
C LEU A 94 6.02 2.37 -6.12
N GLY A 95 7.08 2.64 -6.90
CA GLY A 95 7.04 2.68 -8.36
C GLY A 95 6.79 1.32 -9.00
N TRP A 96 7.29 0.25 -8.38
CA TRP A 96 7.00 -1.13 -8.72
C TRP A 96 6.04 -1.73 -7.70
N LYS A 97 4.94 -2.31 -8.19
CA LYS A 97 3.88 -2.82 -7.33
C LYS A 97 3.22 -4.04 -7.95
N MET A 98 2.48 -4.76 -7.11
CA MET A 98 1.62 -5.85 -7.53
C MET A 98 0.55 -5.36 -8.51
N SER A 99 0.18 -6.22 -9.45
CA SER A 99 -0.85 -5.96 -10.46
C SER A 99 -1.76 -7.19 -10.61
N VAL A 100 -2.98 -6.94 -11.09
CA VAL A 100 -3.85 -8.01 -11.59
C VAL A 100 -3.35 -8.39 -12.98
N ASP A 101 -2.80 -9.59 -13.10
CA ASP A 101 -2.07 -10.06 -14.29
C ASP A 101 -2.86 -11.08 -15.13
N GLY A 102 -4.01 -11.56 -14.63
CA GLY A 102 -4.78 -12.60 -15.29
C GLY A 102 -4.23 -14.01 -15.08
N TYR A 103 -3.13 -14.17 -14.33
CA TYR A 103 -2.42 -15.44 -14.15
C TYR A 103 -2.19 -15.77 -12.67
N PHE A 104 -1.26 -15.09 -12.00
CA PHE A 104 -1.10 -15.25 -10.56
C PHE A 104 -2.29 -14.65 -9.80
N LEU A 105 -2.74 -13.46 -10.21
CA LEU A 105 -3.95 -12.80 -9.76
C LEU A 105 -4.92 -12.67 -10.95
N PRO A 106 -5.84 -13.63 -11.13
CA PRO A 106 -6.77 -13.62 -12.26
C PRO A 106 -7.86 -12.53 -12.18
N GLY A 107 -7.97 -11.81 -11.06
CA GLY A 107 -8.96 -10.76 -10.83
C GLY A 107 -8.66 -9.98 -9.55
N THR A 108 -9.51 -9.01 -9.21
CA THR A 108 -9.38 -8.25 -7.96
C THR A 108 -9.83 -9.10 -6.75
N PRO A 109 -9.42 -8.74 -5.52
CA PRO A 109 -9.88 -9.44 -4.31
C PRO A 109 -11.40 -9.52 -4.20
N GLU A 110 -12.13 -8.46 -4.59
CA GLU A 110 -13.59 -8.41 -4.62
C GLU A 110 -14.21 -9.38 -5.64
N GLN A 111 -13.49 -9.72 -6.71
CA GLN A 111 -13.93 -10.72 -7.68
C GLN A 111 -13.59 -12.15 -7.24
N LEU A 112 -12.52 -12.31 -6.46
CA LEU A 112 -11.95 -13.61 -6.10
C LEU A 112 -12.37 -14.10 -4.70
N HIS A 113 -12.97 -13.27 -3.86
CA HIS A 113 -13.26 -13.64 -2.46
C HIS A 113 -14.08 -14.93 -2.32
N SER A 114 -14.97 -15.24 -3.26
CA SER A 114 -15.80 -16.45 -3.25
C SER A 114 -15.03 -17.72 -3.59
N LYS A 115 -13.89 -17.58 -4.28
CA LYS A 115 -13.00 -18.67 -4.70
C LYS A 115 -11.83 -18.88 -3.74
N ARG A 116 -11.58 -17.91 -2.85
CA ARG A 116 -10.55 -18.01 -1.83
C ARG A 116 -10.89 -19.15 -0.84
N PRO A 117 -9.98 -20.11 -0.63
CA PRO A 117 -10.18 -21.18 0.33
C PRO A 117 -10.42 -20.65 1.75
N ASN A 118 -11.28 -21.34 2.49
CA ASN A 118 -11.49 -21.04 3.89
C ASN A 118 -10.35 -21.64 4.73
N ILE A 119 -9.32 -20.84 4.96
CA ILE A 119 -8.17 -21.18 5.80
C ILE A 119 -8.14 -20.30 7.05
N PRO A 120 -7.56 -20.77 8.17
CA PRO A 120 -7.31 -19.94 9.34
C PRO A 120 -6.39 -18.75 8.99
N ILE A 121 -6.82 -17.55 9.37
CA ILE A 121 -6.05 -16.31 9.22
C ILE A 121 -5.98 -15.57 10.55
N ILE A 122 -4.76 -15.22 10.94
CA ILE A 122 -4.52 -14.17 11.95
C ILE A 122 -4.20 -12.90 11.19
N LEU A 123 -4.84 -11.78 11.55
CA LEU A 123 -4.54 -10.47 10.99
C LEU A 123 -4.51 -9.44 12.10
N GLY A 124 -3.64 -8.44 11.97
CA GLY A 124 -3.49 -7.40 12.98
C GLY A 124 -2.76 -6.17 12.46
N THR A 125 -2.88 -5.10 13.22
CA THR A 125 -2.17 -3.83 13.02
C THR A 125 -1.50 -3.43 14.32
N CYS A 126 -0.47 -2.60 14.21
CA CYS A 126 0.14 -1.93 15.36
C CYS A 126 -0.77 -0.81 15.85
N LYS A 127 -0.61 -0.43 17.12
CA LYS A 127 -1.32 0.71 17.71
C LYS A 127 -1.00 2.01 16.95
N ASP A 128 0.27 2.18 16.59
CA ASP A 128 0.83 3.44 16.11
C ASP A 128 1.42 3.30 14.67
N GLU A 129 0.70 2.64 13.75
CA GLU A 129 1.17 2.32 12.36
C GLU A 129 1.79 3.50 11.60
N TRP A 130 1.25 4.71 11.80
CA TRP A 130 1.61 5.90 11.03
C TRP A 130 2.68 6.76 11.68
N SER A 131 3.02 6.47 12.93
CA SER A 131 3.99 7.25 13.73
C SER A 131 5.35 7.36 13.05
N PHE A 132 5.81 6.29 12.40
CA PHE A 132 7.07 6.29 11.64
C PHE A 132 7.07 7.32 10.49
N TRP A 133 5.96 7.44 9.78
CA TRP A 133 5.82 8.34 8.63
C TRP A 133 5.66 9.80 9.08
N ASP A 134 4.96 10.01 10.21
CA ASP A 134 4.84 11.33 10.80
C ASP A 134 6.18 11.86 11.31
N LEU A 135 6.97 11.03 12.01
CA LEU A 135 8.33 11.38 12.43
C LEU A 135 9.22 11.73 11.23
N SER A 136 9.09 11.00 10.13
CA SER A 136 9.79 11.31 8.88
C SER A 136 9.37 12.65 8.30
N SER A 137 8.08 12.96 8.33
CA SER A 137 7.54 14.27 7.89
C SER A 137 8.00 15.42 8.79
N MET A 138 8.07 15.19 10.09
CA MET A 138 8.59 16.15 11.07
C MET A 138 10.09 16.41 10.86
N ALA A 139 10.88 15.35 10.64
CA ALA A 139 12.30 15.48 10.32
C ALA A 139 12.54 16.24 9.00
N ALA A 140 11.62 16.13 8.05
CA ALA A 140 11.62 16.90 6.80
C ALA A 140 11.10 18.35 6.97
N GLY A 141 10.65 18.74 8.16
CA GLY A 141 10.13 20.08 8.44
C GLY A 141 8.73 20.36 7.87
N LEU A 142 7.98 19.32 7.49
CA LEU A 142 6.61 19.45 6.96
C LEU A 142 5.58 19.72 8.06
N THR A 143 5.88 19.35 9.30
CA THR A 143 5.08 19.66 10.50
C THR A 143 5.98 19.66 11.74
N THR A 144 5.46 20.14 12.86
CA THR A 144 6.14 20.07 14.18
C THR A 144 5.12 19.70 15.25
N VAL A 145 5.59 19.20 16.40
CA VAL A 145 4.71 18.90 17.54
C VAL A 145 3.86 20.12 17.90
N ASP A 146 4.48 21.30 17.97
CA ASP A 146 3.81 22.54 18.40
C ASP A 146 2.77 23.11 17.43
N HIS A 147 2.67 22.55 16.22
CA HIS A 147 1.70 22.99 15.20
C HIS A 147 0.78 21.85 14.76
N TYR A 148 0.86 20.70 15.41
CA TYR A 148 0.11 19.52 15.04
C TYR A 148 -1.36 19.71 15.43
N SER A 149 -2.30 19.58 14.50
CA SER A 149 -3.72 19.81 14.76
C SER A 149 -4.58 18.70 14.17
N LYS A 150 -5.89 18.76 14.41
CA LYS A 150 -6.87 17.96 13.68
C LYS A 150 -6.67 18.07 12.17
N HIS A 151 -6.45 19.29 11.67
CA HIS A 151 -6.22 19.52 10.25
C HIS A 151 -4.95 18.83 9.75
N SER A 152 -3.88 18.85 10.54
CA SER A 152 -2.64 18.11 10.22
C SER A 152 -2.90 16.60 10.15
N LEU A 153 -3.61 16.04 11.13
CA LEU A 153 -4.04 14.64 11.14
C LEU A 153 -4.82 14.27 9.88
N GLU A 154 -5.83 15.06 9.52
CA GLU A 154 -6.65 14.86 8.33
C GLU A 154 -5.82 14.94 7.05
N GLN A 155 -4.93 15.94 6.91
CA GLN A 155 -4.05 16.08 5.75
C GLN A 155 -3.09 14.90 5.60
N PHE A 156 -2.45 14.46 6.69
CA PHE A 156 -1.58 13.30 6.65
C PHE A 156 -2.36 12.04 6.31
N PHE A 157 -3.56 11.86 6.88
CA PHE A 157 -4.39 10.72 6.56
C PHE A 157 -4.90 10.76 5.11
N ASP A 158 -5.12 11.94 4.54
CA ASP A 158 -5.49 12.09 3.13
C ASP A 158 -4.41 11.53 2.20
N VAL A 159 -3.14 11.80 2.52
CA VAL A 159 -1.98 11.29 1.79
C VAL A 159 -1.77 9.81 2.06
N TYR A 160 -1.63 9.43 3.33
CA TYR A 160 -1.33 8.07 3.72
C TYR A 160 -2.49 7.15 3.42
N GLY A 161 -3.68 7.41 3.96
CA GLY A 161 -4.90 6.63 3.73
C GLY A 161 -5.39 6.60 2.28
N SER A 162 -4.73 7.27 1.35
CA SER A 162 -5.05 7.23 -0.09
C SER A 162 -5.09 5.82 -0.68
N TYR A 163 -4.37 4.84 -0.11
CA TYR A 163 -4.44 3.43 -0.53
C TYR A 163 -5.74 2.73 -0.12
N PHE A 164 -6.52 3.26 0.83
CA PHE A 164 -7.86 2.72 1.16
C PHE A 164 -8.89 3.00 0.06
N GLY A 165 -8.62 3.95 -0.83
CA GLY A 165 -9.51 4.27 -1.95
C GLY A 165 -10.91 4.68 -1.48
N PRO A 166 -11.99 4.04 -1.95
CA PRO A 166 -13.35 4.47 -1.64
C PRO A 166 -13.73 4.46 -0.16
N VAL A 167 -13.05 3.66 0.68
CA VAL A 167 -13.36 3.53 2.10
C VAL A 167 -12.49 4.42 3.00
N LYS A 168 -11.65 5.29 2.42
CA LYS A 168 -10.73 6.16 3.16
C LYS A 168 -11.45 7.00 4.24
N GLU A 169 -12.54 7.67 3.87
CA GLU A 169 -13.31 8.53 4.78
C GLU A 169 -13.90 7.72 5.94
N PHE A 170 -14.49 6.55 5.65
CA PHE A 170 -14.99 5.64 6.67
C PHE A 170 -13.89 5.19 7.65
N VAL A 171 -12.68 4.89 7.15
CA VAL A 171 -11.56 4.50 8.01
C VAL A 171 -11.12 5.67 8.89
N LEU A 172 -11.06 6.89 8.36
CA LEU A 172 -10.73 8.09 9.14
C LEU A 172 -11.76 8.31 10.26
N ASP A 173 -13.05 8.27 9.94
CA ASP A 173 -14.13 8.45 10.91
C ASP A 173 -14.09 7.37 12.00
N PHE A 174 -13.83 6.12 11.62
CA PHE A 174 -13.67 5.02 12.55
C PHE A 174 -12.47 5.22 13.50
N LEU A 175 -11.33 5.68 12.97
CA LEU A 175 -10.15 5.96 13.79
C LEU A 175 -10.42 7.10 14.77
N LEU A 176 -11.03 8.19 14.30
CA LEU A 176 -11.40 9.32 15.17
C LEU A 176 -12.38 8.89 16.25
N ALA A 177 -13.39 8.09 15.92
CA ALA A 177 -14.36 7.59 16.91
C ALA A 177 -13.75 6.74 18.02
N ILE A 178 -12.61 6.07 17.76
CA ILE A 178 -11.94 5.18 18.73
C ILE A 178 -10.83 5.89 19.48
N TYR A 179 -10.02 6.70 18.78
CA TYR A 179 -8.76 7.20 19.30
C TYR A 179 -8.76 8.69 19.61
N GLN A 180 -9.81 9.44 19.25
CA GLN A 180 -9.91 10.86 19.63
C GLN A 180 -10.19 10.99 21.14
N PRO A 181 -9.33 11.69 21.91
CA PRO A 181 -9.60 11.99 23.30
C PRO A 181 -10.84 12.88 23.45
N HIS A 182 -11.56 12.72 24.57
CA HIS A 182 -12.71 13.57 24.89
C HIS A 182 -12.27 15.00 25.21
N ASP A 183 -13.11 15.98 24.85
CA ASP A 183 -12.98 17.40 25.20
C ASP A 183 -11.70 18.11 24.72
N ILE A 184 -11.11 17.65 23.60
CA ILE A 184 -9.93 18.31 23.01
C ILE A 184 -10.32 19.54 22.19
N THR A 185 -9.48 20.57 22.25
CA THR A 185 -9.57 21.73 21.36
C THR A 185 -8.70 21.52 20.12
N ASP A 186 -8.97 22.24 19.03
CA ASP A 186 -8.17 22.13 17.80
C ASP A 186 -6.67 22.48 18.00
N ASN A 187 -6.36 23.25 19.06
CA ASN A 187 -4.99 23.66 19.42
C ASN A 187 -4.34 22.75 20.47
N ASP A 188 -4.99 21.64 20.87
CA ASP A 188 -4.37 20.66 21.77
C ASP A 188 -3.43 19.74 20.98
N HIS A 189 -2.26 20.27 20.64
CA HIS A 189 -1.36 19.65 19.67
C HIS A 189 -0.84 18.27 20.12
N ILE A 190 -0.62 18.11 21.42
CA ILE A 190 -0.21 16.83 22.02
C ILE A 190 -1.35 15.82 21.96
N ALA A 191 -2.58 16.21 22.32
CA ALA A 191 -3.71 15.29 22.24
C ALA A 191 -4.00 14.85 20.80
N TRP A 192 -3.88 15.76 19.83
CA TRP A 192 -4.02 15.41 18.41
C TRP A 192 -2.90 14.49 17.93
N LEU A 193 -1.65 14.70 18.37
CA LEU A 193 -0.55 13.79 18.05
C LEU A 193 -0.75 12.40 18.70
N GLN A 194 -1.33 12.36 19.89
CA GLN A 194 -1.62 11.13 20.62
C GLN A 194 -2.68 10.25 19.96
N THR A 195 -3.58 10.83 19.16
CA THR A 195 -4.56 10.05 18.38
C THR A 195 -3.91 9.07 17.40
N LYS A 196 -2.66 9.32 17.00
CA LYS A 196 -1.91 8.49 16.07
C LYS A 196 -0.82 7.64 16.70
N SER A 197 -0.30 8.10 17.83
CA SER A 197 0.87 7.51 18.46
C SER A 197 0.79 7.72 19.96
N ASN A 198 0.85 6.65 20.75
CA ASN A 198 0.82 6.76 22.21
C ASN A 198 2.15 7.29 22.79
N VAL A 199 2.74 8.30 22.15
CA VAL A 199 3.94 9.00 22.61
C VAL A 199 3.53 9.82 23.82
N SER A 200 3.82 9.26 24.98
CA SER A 200 3.82 9.92 26.29
C SER A 200 5.08 10.75 26.47
#